data_AF-A0A5R9E5J4-F1
#
_entry.id   AF-A0A5R9E5J4-F1
#
_cell.length_a   1.000
_cell.length_b   1.000
_cell.length_c   1.000
_cell.angle_alpha   90.00
_cell.angle_beta   90.00
_cell.angle_gamma   90.00
#
_symmetry.space_group_name_H-M   'P 1'
#
loop_
_entity.id
_entity.type
_entity.pdbx_description
1 polymer ?
#
loop_
_entity_poly.entity_id
_entity_poly.type
_entity_poly.pdbx_seq_one_letter_code
_entity_poly.pdbx_strand_id
1 'polypeptide(L)'
;MDFDQRQVTCANGETSHIWLEPPAMAPYTVARFRPHQCNPCPDRSACTRGTAARTVNFLPRPLHELQARNRTDQQDTQWKRLYATRSGVEGTICEFTNGHQARRSRYHGIRKTHVQHVLTGIAINIERLASRTTRHPHRSRSPTAFQQYLNARGMSWECWWRQGK
;
A
#
# COMPACT_ATOMS: atom_id res chain seq x y z
N MET A 1 17.61 -14.33 1.96
CA MET A 1 16.74 -15.51 1.69
C MET A 1 17.20 -16.11 0.39
N ASP A 2 17.32 -17.43 0.36
CA ASP A 2 17.75 -18.19 -0.80
C ASP A 2 16.55 -18.96 -1.34
N PHE A 3 16.04 -18.54 -2.51
CA PHE A 3 14.89 -19.18 -3.15
C PHE A 3 15.27 -20.49 -3.85
N ASP A 4 16.53 -20.64 -4.25
CA ASP A 4 17.02 -21.85 -4.95
C ASP A 4 17.18 -22.99 -3.95
N GLN A 5 17.76 -22.72 -2.78
CA GLN A 5 17.87 -23.67 -1.68
C GLN A 5 16.59 -23.76 -0.82
N ARG A 6 15.61 -22.88 -1.06
CA ARG A 6 14.38 -22.75 -0.27
C ARG A 6 14.68 -22.61 1.23
N GLN A 7 15.56 -21.68 1.57
CA GLN A 7 16.00 -21.44 2.93
C GLN A 7 16.08 -19.96 3.29
N VAL A 8 15.81 -19.66 4.56
CA VAL A 8 16.03 -18.35 5.16
C VAL A 8 17.08 -18.50 6.26
N THR A 9 18.14 -17.69 6.18
CA THR A 9 19.17 -17.59 7.20
C THR A 9 18.85 -16.42 8.13
N CYS A 10 18.90 -16.65 9.44
CA CYS A 10 18.73 -15.58 10.43
C CYS A 10 20.05 -14.79 10.60
N ALA A 11 19.99 -13.66 11.32
CA ALA A 11 21.17 -12.84 11.60
C ALA A 11 22.27 -13.60 12.38
N ASN A 12 21.89 -14.61 13.16
CA ASN A 12 22.80 -15.48 13.92
C ASN A 12 23.28 -16.71 13.13
N GLY A 13 23.02 -16.76 11.82
CA GLY A 13 23.53 -17.81 10.92
C GLY A 13 22.71 -19.10 10.84
N GLU A 14 21.70 -19.28 11.70
CA GLU A 14 20.82 -20.46 11.65
C GLU A 14 19.91 -20.44 10.41
N THR A 15 19.64 -21.62 9.84
CA THR A 15 18.78 -21.78 8.65
C THR A 15 17.40 -22.35 8.99
N SER A 16 16.39 -21.92 8.23
CA SER A 16 15.03 -22.45 8.31
C SER A 16 14.98 -23.92 7.88
N HIS A 17 14.14 -24.72 8.55
CA HIS A 17 13.99 -26.15 8.25
C HIS A 17 12.74 -26.50 7.44
N ILE A 18 11.73 -25.64 7.47
CA ILE A 18 10.49 -25.81 6.73
C ILE A 18 10.37 -24.67 5.74
N TRP A 19 10.02 -25.02 4.51
CA TRP A 19 9.63 -24.09 3.45
C TRP A 19 8.32 -24.57 2.82
N LEU A 20 7.27 -23.77 2.91
CA LEU A 20 5.93 -24.14 2.46
C LEU A 20 5.29 -23.00 1.67
N GLU A 21 4.51 -23.36 0.66
CA GLU A 21 3.64 -22.43 -0.08
C GLU A 21 2.20 -22.91 0.09
N PRO A 22 1.54 -22.53 1.19
CA PRO A 22 0.19 -23.01 1.48
C PRO A 22 -0.82 -22.45 0.47
N PRO A 23 -1.89 -23.22 0.16
CA PRO A 23 -2.99 -22.72 -0.67
C PRO A 23 -3.68 -21.56 0.05
N ALA A 24 -3.65 -20.37 -0.56
CA ALA A 24 -4.26 -19.16 -0.04
C ALA A 24 -4.70 -18.24 -1.17
N MET A 25 -5.70 -17.38 -0.91
CA MET A 25 -6.18 -16.40 -1.90
C MET A 25 -5.06 -15.45 -2.37
N ALA A 26 -4.21 -15.03 -1.44
CA ALA A 26 -3.00 -14.29 -1.74
C ALA A 26 -1.80 -15.23 -1.55
N PRO A 27 -1.00 -15.48 -2.58
CA PRO A 27 0.11 -16.44 -2.50
C PRO A 27 1.23 -15.90 -1.60
N TYR A 28 1.74 -16.75 -0.72
CA TYR A 28 2.84 -16.46 0.19
C TYR A 28 3.67 -17.71 0.46
N THR A 29 4.91 -17.49 0.85
CA THR A 29 5.86 -18.53 1.26
C THR A 29 6.08 -18.41 2.77
N VAL A 30 6.12 -19.56 3.44
CA VAL A 30 6.34 -19.71 4.87
C VAL A 30 7.68 -20.41 5.09
N ALA A 31 8.59 -19.75 5.82
CA ALA A 31 9.81 -20.36 6.32
C ALA A 31 9.76 -20.49 7.85
N ARG A 32 9.94 -21.71 8.40
CA ARG A 32 9.96 -21.92 9.86
C ARG A 32 11.35 -22.35 10.34
N PHE A 33 11.78 -21.78 11.45
CA PHE A 33 13.01 -22.16 12.15
C PHE A 33 12.76 -23.29 13.15
N ARG A 34 13.81 -24.00 13.57
CA ARG A 34 13.65 -25.10 14.53
C ARG A 34 13.50 -24.54 15.96
N PRO A 35 12.59 -25.08 16.79
CA PRO A 35 12.45 -24.67 18.20
C PRO A 35 13.76 -24.73 18.98
N HIS A 36 14.57 -25.77 18.82
CA HIS A 36 15.84 -25.89 19.54
C HIS A 36 16.91 -24.89 19.10
N GLN A 37 16.80 -24.30 17.90
CA GLN A 37 17.67 -23.19 17.46
C GLN A 37 17.19 -21.86 18.03
N CYS A 38 15.88 -21.63 18.06
CA CYS A 38 15.30 -20.37 18.53
C CYS A 38 15.18 -20.26 20.06
N ASN A 39 14.90 -21.35 20.76
CA ASN A 39 14.65 -21.33 22.22
C ASN A 39 15.86 -20.89 23.05
N PRO A 40 17.09 -21.36 22.81
CA PRO A 40 18.28 -20.91 23.54
C PRO A 40 18.89 -19.62 22.97
N CYS A 41 18.32 -19.06 21.90
CA CYS A 41 18.89 -17.88 21.23
C CYS A 41 18.80 -16.63 22.13
N PRO A 42 19.91 -15.90 22.37
CA PRO A 42 19.91 -14.70 23.22
C PRO A 42 19.02 -13.58 22.64
N ASP A 43 18.97 -13.46 21.32
CA ASP A 43 18.18 -12.43 20.62
C ASP A 43 16.70 -12.80 20.44
N ARG A 44 16.25 -13.91 21.05
CA ARG A 44 14.87 -14.39 20.88
C ARG A 44 13.86 -13.33 21.29
N SER A 45 14.10 -12.62 22.39
CA SER A 45 13.20 -11.58 22.91
C SER A 45 13.00 -10.42 21.91
N ALA A 46 14.05 -10.07 21.15
CA ALA A 46 13.98 -9.08 20.07
C ALA A 46 13.40 -9.66 18.76
N CYS A 47 13.62 -10.95 18.50
CA CYS A 47 13.25 -11.61 17.25
C CYS A 47 11.79 -12.11 17.21
N THR A 48 11.26 -12.69 18.29
CA THR A 48 9.88 -13.24 18.34
C THR A 48 9.28 -13.13 19.74
N ARG A 49 8.02 -12.70 19.82
CA ARG A 49 7.26 -12.60 21.08
C ARG A 49 6.52 -13.88 21.46
N GLY A 50 6.49 -14.88 20.57
CA GLY A 50 5.76 -16.11 20.76
C GLY A 50 6.55 -17.22 21.46
N THR A 51 5.83 -18.21 21.98
CA THR A 51 6.41 -19.43 22.57
C THR A 51 6.98 -20.37 21.50
N ALA A 52 6.48 -20.29 20.26
CA ALA A 52 6.98 -21.06 19.12
C ALA A 52 8.25 -20.45 18.49
N ALA A 53 8.96 -21.27 17.72
CA ALA A 53 10.07 -20.81 16.88
C ALA A 53 9.63 -19.72 15.89
N ARG A 54 10.60 -18.91 15.45
CA ARG A 54 10.35 -17.85 14.48
C ARG A 54 9.80 -18.47 13.19
N THR A 55 8.73 -17.86 12.68
CA THR A 55 8.19 -18.12 11.34
C THR A 55 8.23 -16.83 10.55
N VAL A 56 8.68 -16.90 9.30
CA VAL A 56 8.80 -15.76 8.40
C VAL A 56 7.90 -16.03 7.20
N ASN A 57 7.02 -15.07 6.90
CA ASN A 57 6.16 -15.11 5.72
C ASN A 57 6.62 -14.05 4.73
N PHE A 58 6.75 -14.40 3.46
CA PHE A 58 7.17 -13.49 2.39
C PHE A 58 6.51 -13.87 1.06
N LEU A 59 6.67 -13.03 0.04
CA LEU A 59 6.13 -13.29 -1.29
C LEU A 59 6.90 -14.43 -1.98
N PRO A 60 6.24 -15.28 -2.78
CA PRO A 60 6.93 -16.25 -3.63
C PRO A 60 7.83 -15.54 -4.63
N ARG A 61 8.87 -16.24 -5.11
CA ARG A 61 9.94 -15.66 -5.95
C ARG A 61 9.43 -14.74 -7.08
N PRO A 62 8.46 -15.16 -7.94
CA PRO A 62 8.02 -14.31 -9.04
C PRO A 62 7.43 -12.97 -8.56
N LEU A 63 6.63 -13.00 -7.49
CA LEU A 63 6.03 -11.80 -6.92
C LEU A 63 7.02 -10.96 -6.14
N HIS A 64 7.97 -11.59 -5.46
CA HIS A 64 9.05 -10.90 -4.77
C HIS A 64 9.92 -10.11 -5.77
N GLU A 65 10.31 -10.73 -6.88
CA GLU A 65 11.07 -10.10 -7.94
C GLU A 65 10.29 -8.95 -8.62
N LEU A 66 9.01 -9.17 -8.93
CA LEU A 66 8.14 -8.11 -9.46
C LEU A 66 8.03 -6.93 -8.49
N GLN A 67 7.86 -7.20 -7.19
CA GLN A 67 7.79 -6.16 -6.17
C GLN A 67 9.12 -5.39 -6.07
N ALA A 68 10.27 -6.08 -6.13
CA ALA A 68 11.58 -5.45 -6.10
C ALA A 68 11.83 -4.55 -7.33
N ARG A 69 11.45 -5.02 -8.53
CA ARG A 69 11.48 -4.21 -9.77
C ARG A 69 10.60 -2.98 -9.63
N ASN A 70 9.34 -3.15 -9.24
CA ASN A 70 8.41 -2.03 -9.04
C ASN A 70 8.93 -1.00 -8.02
N ARG A 71 9.58 -1.44 -6.95
CA ARG A 71 10.20 -0.53 -5.95
C ARG A 71 11.40 0.23 -6.52
N THR A 72 12.15 -0.40 -7.42
CA THR A 72 13.28 0.23 -8.11
C THR A 72 12.76 1.27 -9.08
N ASP A 73 11.76 0.93 -9.89
CA ASP A 73 11.10 1.85 -10.81
C ASP A 73 10.51 3.05 -10.06
N GLN A 74 9.94 2.83 -8.88
CA GLN A 74 9.41 3.89 -8.01
C GLN A 74 10.44 4.93 -7.57
N GLN A 75 11.74 4.64 -7.63
CA GLN A 75 12.78 5.62 -7.30
C GLN A 75 12.99 6.63 -8.43
N ASP A 76 12.67 6.27 -9.66
CA ASP A 76 12.82 7.14 -10.83
C ASP A 76 11.88 8.36 -10.75
N THR A 77 12.46 9.52 -11.05
CA THR A 77 11.75 10.80 -11.09
C THR A 77 10.69 10.85 -12.18
N GLN A 78 10.92 10.22 -13.35
CA GLN A 78 9.92 10.17 -14.41
C GLN A 78 8.74 9.27 -13.99
N TRP A 79 9.01 8.10 -13.41
CA TRP A 79 7.99 7.25 -12.79
C TRP A 79 7.17 8.04 -11.76
N LYS A 80 7.83 8.76 -10.83
CA LYS A 80 7.15 9.57 -9.80
C LYS A 80 6.24 10.64 -10.42
N ARG A 81 6.67 11.32 -11.49
CA ARG A 81 5.86 12.32 -12.21
C ARG A 81 4.63 11.70 -12.86
N LEU A 82 4.79 10.58 -13.57
CA LEU A 82 3.68 9.86 -14.19
C LEU A 82 2.69 9.36 -13.13
N TYR A 83 3.20 8.79 -12.03
CA TYR A 83 2.37 8.32 -10.93
C TYR A 83 1.68 9.45 -10.17
N ALA A 84 2.30 10.63 -10.06
CA ALA A 84 1.68 11.82 -9.47
C ALA A 84 0.40 12.24 -10.21
N THR A 85 0.30 12.01 -11.52
CA THR A 85 -0.95 12.22 -12.29
C THR A 85 -2.11 11.38 -11.75
N ARG A 86 -1.82 10.19 -11.18
CA ARG A 86 -2.83 9.31 -10.56
C ARG A 86 -3.22 9.74 -9.14
N SER A 87 -2.43 10.60 -8.49
CA SER A 87 -2.64 10.98 -7.07
C SER A 87 -3.98 11.69 -6.78
N GLY A 88 -4.75 12.07 -7.80
CA GLY A 88 -6.09 12.63 -7.67
C GLY A 88 -7.24 11.62 -7.56
N VAL A 89 -7.00 10.32 -7.75
CA VAL A 89 -8.09 9.32 -7.82
C VAL A 89 -8.86 9.20 -6.49
N GLU A 90 -8.18 9.24 -5.35
CA GLU A 90 -8.84 9.17 -4.04
C GLU A 90 -9.71 10.40 -3.78
N GLY A 91 -9.28 11.57 -4.24
CA GLY A 91 -10.09 12.80 -4.18
C GLY A 91 -11.36 12.66 -5.02
N THR A 92 -11.25 12.04 -6.19
CA THR A 92 -12.38 11.74 -7.08
C THR A 92 -13.35 10.73 -6.47
N ILE A 93 -12.84 9.67 -5.84
CA ILE A 93 -13.67 8.69 -5.13
C ILE A 93 -14.37 9.36 -3.93
N CYS A 94 -13.67 10.23 -3.20
CA CYS A 94 -14.23 10.99 -2.09
C CYS A 94 -15.37 11.92 -2.56
N GLU A 95 -15.16 12.67 -3.63
CA GLU A 95 -16.17 13.54 -4.24
C GLU A 95 -17.39 12.73 -4.73
N PHE A 96 -17.14 11.65 -5.45
CA PHE A 96 -18.18 10.74 -5.91
C PHE A 96 -19.02 10.15 -4.76
N THR A 97 -18.35 9.68 -3.70
CA THR A 97 -19.01 9.02 -2.57
C THR A 97 -19.67 9.98 -1.58
N ASN A 98 -19.02 11.09 -1.26
CA ASN A 98 -19.46 12.02 -0.21
C ASN A 98 -20.15 13.27 -0.78
N GLY A 99 -19.68 13.81 -1.92
CA GLY A 99 -20.32 14.95 -2.59
C GLY A 99 -21.61 14.55 -3.31
N HIS A 100 -21.59 13.42 -4.03
CA HIS A 100 -22.74 12.94 -4.81
C HIS A 100 -23.46 11.72 -4.21
N GLN A 101 -23.11 11.31 -2.98
CA GLN A 101 -23.75 10.21 -2.25
C GLN A 101 -23.81 8.88 -3.03
N ALA A 102 -22.81 8.57 -3.85
CA ALA A 102 -22.84 7.40 -4.73
C ALA A 102 -22.95 6.03 -4.02
N ARG A 103 -22.82 5.99 -2.69
CA ARG A 103 -23.15 4.80 -1.88
C ARG A 103 -24.65 4.47 -1.87
N ARG A 104 -25.51 5.39 -2.34
CA ARG A 104 -26.96 5.22 -2.44
C ARG A 104 -27.39 5.40 -3.89
N SER A 105 -28.28 4.52 -4.35
CA SER A 105 -28.93 4.62 -5.65
C SER A 105 -30.41 4.93 -5.45
N ARG A 106 -30.95 5.86 -6.24
CA ARG A 106 -32.41 6.13 -6.24
C ARG A 106 -33.19 5.03 -6.96
N TYR A 107 -32.49 4.22 -7.76
CA TYR A 107 -33.08 3.17 -8.56
C TYR A 107 -32.70 1.79 -8.04
N HIS A 108 -33.63 0.85 -8.15
CA HIS A 108 -33.39 -0.55 -7.82
C HIS A 108 -32.80 -1.31 -9.02
N GLY A 109 -31.82 -2.17 -8.73
CA GLY A 109 -31.16 -3.06 -9.71
C GLY A 109 -29.84 -2.53 -10.27
N ILE A 110 -28.87 -3.44 -10.47
CA ILE A 110 -27.48 -3.11 -10.85
C ILE A 110 -27.40 -2.29 -12.14
N ARG A 111 -28.23 -2.61 -13.15
CA ARG A 111 -28.21 -1.89 -14.43
C ARG A 111 -28.57 -0.41 -14.30
N LYS A 112 -29.58 -0.08 -13.50
CA LYS A 112 -30.01 1.32 -13.29
C LYS A 112 -29.01 2.08 -12.40
N THR A 113 -28.49 1.42 -11.36
CA THR A 113 -27.42 1.96 -10.51
C THR A 113 -26.16 2.28 -11.33
N HIS A 114 -25.77 1.40 -12.25
CA HIS A 114 -24.64 1.65 -13.15
C HIS A 114 -24.84 2.92 -13.98
N VAL A 115 -26.02 3.11 -14.58
CA VAL A 115 -26.33 4.34 -15.34
C VAL A 115 -26.26 5.57 -14.44
N GLN A 116 -26.83 5.52 -13.23
CA GLN A 116 -26.72 6.63 -12.27
C GLN A 116 -25.26 6.97 -11.98
N HIS A 117 -24.42 5.97 -11.70
CA HIS A 117 -22.99 6.16 -11.42
C HIS A 117 -22.22 6.74 -12.61
N VAL A 118 -22.49 6.28 -13.84
CA VAL A 118 -21.87 6.85 -15.04
C VAL A 118 -22.25 8.32 -15.21
N LEU A 119 -23.53 8.66 -15.07
CA LEU A 119 -24.00 10.05 -15.18
C LEU A 119 -23.42 10.94 -14.07
N THR A 120 -23.32 10.44 -12.85
CA THR A 120 -22.65 11.16 -11.75
C THR A 120 -21.16 11.37 -12.04
N GLY A 121 -20.47 10.38 -12.61
CA GLY A 121 -19.08 10.53 -13.03
C GLY A 121 -18.89 11.60 -14.12
N ILE A 122 -19.83 11.66 -15.08
CA ILE A 122 -19.86 12.72 -16.10
C ILE A 122 -20.06 14.09 -15.45
N ALA A 123 -21.01 14.21 -14.50
CA ALA A 123 -21.25 15.46 -13.78
C ALA A 123 -20.01 15.97 -13.04
N ILE A 124 -19.30 15.10 -12.31
CA ILE A 124 -18.04 15.44 -11.65
C ILE A 124 -16.99 15.97 -12.65
N ASN A 125 -16.86 15.31 -13.80
CA ASN A 125 -15.92 15.76 -14.82
C ASN A 125 -16.27 17.15 -15.35
N ILE A 126 -17.56 17.44 -15.55
CA ILE A 126 -18.05 18.77 -15.98
C ILE A 126 -17.78 19.82 -14.89
N GLU A 127 -18.11 19.55 -13.62
CA GLU A 127 -17.86 20.46 -12.49
C GLU A 127 -16.36 20.80 -12.34
N ARG A 128 -15.49 19.81 -12.54
CA ARG A 128 -14.03 19.99 -12.54
C ARG A 128 -13.51 20.81 -13.72
N LEU A 129 -14.09 20.63 -14.90
CA LEU A 129 -13.74 21.45 -16.06
C LEU A 129 -14.19 22.90 -15.87
N ALA A 130 -15.41 23.11 -15.36
CA ALA A 130 -15.96 24.44 -15.09
C ALA A 130 -15.16 25.21 -14.02
N SER A 131 -14.77 24.52 -12.94
CA SER A 131 -13.96 25.11 -11.86
C SER A 131 -12.52 25.43 -12.27
N ARG A 132 -12.05 24.95 -13.43
CA ARG A 132 -10.73 25.24 -14.00
C ARG A 132 -10.64 26.63 -14.63
N THR A 133 -11.78 27.16 -15.11
CA THR A 133 -11.88 28.50 -15.73
C THR A 133 -11.81 29.62 -14.69
N THR A 134 -12.33 29.37 -13.50
CA THR A 134 -12.11 30.21 -12.32
C THR A 134 -10.80 29.80 -11.68
N ARG A 135 -9.84 30.72 -11.51
CA ARG A 135 -8.60 30.47 -10.76
C ARG A 135 -8.93 30.29 -9.27
N HIS A 136 -9.59 29.19 -8.90
CA HIS A 136 -9.79 28.81 -7.52
C HIS A 136 -8.41 28.42 -6.98
N PRO A 137 -7.84 29.15 -6.01
CA PRO A 137 -6.62 28.71 -5.38
C PRO A 137 -6.93 27.34 -4.80
N HIS A 138 -6.23 26.32 -5.30
CA HIS A 138 -6.33 24.96 -4.81
C HIS A 138 -6.24 25.04 -3.29
N ARG A 139 -7.35 24.78 -2.56
CA ARG A 139 -7.32 24.90 -1.09
C ARG A 139 -6.22 23.97 -0.60
N SER A 140 -5.22 24.53 0.08
CA SER A 140 -4.19 23.72 0.72
C SER A 140 -4.90 22.74 1.65
N ARG A 141 -4.69 21.45 1.44
CA ARG A 141 -5.26 20.42 2.31
C ARG A 141 -4.72 20.66 3.72
N SER A 142 -5.61 20.71 4.71
CA SER A 142 -5.19 20.74 6.11
C SER A 142 -4.28 19.55 6.40
N PRO A 143 -3.20 19.71 7.19
CA PRO A 143 -2.32 18.60 7.51
C PRO A 143 -3.11 17.49 8.21
N THR A 144 -2.84 16.23 7.87
CA THR A 144 -3.43 15.08 8.56
C THR A 144 -2.98 15.05 10.03
N ALA A 145 -3.71 14.36 10.91
CA ALA A 145 -3.33 14.22 12.32
C ALA A 145 -1.89 13.71 12.51
N PHE A 146 -1.43 12.82 11.64
CA PHE A 146 -0.06 12.34 11.62
C PHE A 146 0.96 13.42 11.21
N GLN A 147 0.66 14.22 10.19
CA GLN A 147 1.50 15.36 9.79
C GLN A 147 1.56 16.42 10.89
N GLN A 148 0.45 16.68 11.57
CA GLN A 148 0.42 17.57 12.74
C GLN A 148 1.29 17.03 13.88
N TYR A 149 1.23 15.73 14.16
CA TYR A 149 2.08 15.06 15.15
C TYR A 149 3.58 15.18 14.82
N LEU A 150 3.97 14.95 13.55
CA LEU A 150 5.37 15.09 13.13
C LEU A 150 5.85 16.53 13.21
N ASN A 151 5.03 17.49 12.75
CA ASN A 151 5.32 18.92 12.87
C ASN A 151 5.53 19.33 14.33
N ALA A 152 4.67 18.86 15.24
CA ALA A 152 4.77 19.14 16.69
C ALA A 152 6.06 18.60 17.32
N ARG A 153 6.73 17.62 16.69
CA ARG A 153 7.98 17.02 17.17
C ARG A 153 9.22 17.46 16.38
N GLY A 154 9.08 18.44 15.48
CA GLY A 154 10.18 18.89 14.62
C GLY A 154 10.71 17.81 13.67
N MET A 155 9.93 16.76 13.43
CA MET A 155 10.32 15.66 12.55
C MET A 155 9.98 16.02 11.11
N SER A 156 10.99 16.00 10.22
CA SER A 156 10.74 16.16 8.79
C SER A 156 9.95 14.98 8.26
N TRP A 157 8.93 15.25 7.46
CA TRP A 157 8.24 14.23 6.69
C TRP A 157 8.42 14.52 5.21
N GLU A 158 9.02 13.57 4.51
CA GLU A 158 9.24 13.71 3.08
C GLU A 158 7.90 13.49 2.35
N CYS A 159 7.49 14.47 1.55
CA CYS A 159 6.32 14.39 0.69
C CYS A 159 6.67 13.58 -0.58
N TRP A 160 6.94 12.28 -0.43
CA TRP A 160 7.49 11.40 -1.48
C TRP A 160 6.70 11.37 -2.81
N TRP A 161 5.41 11.74 -2.79
CA TRP A 161 4.54 11.76 -3.99
C TRP A 161 4.19 13.16 -4.49
N ARG A 162 4.70 14.24 -3.86
CA ARG A 162 4.28 15.62 -4.16
C ARG A 162 5.40 16.54 -4.67
N GLN A 163 6.60 16.00 -4.89
CA GLN A 163 7.69 16.72 -5.56
C GLN A 163 7.59 16.58 -7.08
N GLY A 164 6.42 16.85 -7.64
CA GLY A 164 6.27 17.14 -9.06
C GLY A 164 6.44 18.64 -9.25
N LYS A 165 7.68 19.11 -9.34
CA LYS A 165 7.99 20.35 -10.07
C LYS A 165 8.29 20.01 -11.52
#